data_AF-A0A014L0N3-F1
#
_entry.id   AF-A0A014L0N3-F1
#
_cell.length_a   1.000
_cell.length_b   1.000
_cell.length_c   1.000
_cell.angle_alpha   90.00
_cell.angle_beta   90.00
_cell.angle_gamma   90.00
#
_symmetry.space_group_name_H-M   'P 1'
#
loop_
_entity.id
_entity.type
_entity.pdbx_description
1 polymer ?
#
loop_
_entity_poly.entity_id
_entity_poly.type
_entity_poly.pdbx_seq_one_letter_code
_entity_poly.pdbx_strand_id
1 'polypeptide(L)'
;MSIDLEAQPTAVFDQYTLWQVDITQPSGTQLSFVPGRFSSGETVTIAVELYRHTTGWKARAVGQGYDSAGLVTDYGINVEA
;
A
#
# COMPACT_ATOMS: atom_id res chain seq x y z
N MET A 1 11.59 1.83 -7.01
CA MET A 1 12.19 0.77 -6.18
C MET A 1 11.08 -0.23 -5.93
N SER A 2 11.03 -1.30 -6.71
CA SER A 2 10.17 -2.44 -6.37
C SER A 2 10.91 -3.22 -5.28
N ILE A 3 10.23 -3.57 -4.20
CA ILE A 3 10.72 -4.68 -3.37
C ILE A 3 10.38 -5.92 -4.19
N ASP A 4 11.41 -6.51 -4.77
CA ASP A 4 11.30 -7.82 -5.38
C ASP A 4 11.11 -8.84 -4.25
N LEU A 5 9.86 -9.21 -4.01
CA LEU A 5 9.49 -10.20 -3.00
C LEU A 5 9.98 -11.61 -3.41
N GLU A 6 10.28 -11.85 -4.68
CA GLU A 6 10.89 -13.12 -5.11
C GLU A 6 12.36 -13.22 -4.70
N ALA A 7 13.07 -12.09 -4.59
CA ALA A 7 14.43 -12.05 -4.06
C ALA A 7 14.50 -12.35 -2.55
N GLN A 8 13.36 -12.35 -1.85
CA GLN A 8 13.20 -12.68 -0.44
C GLN A 8 11.93 -13.54 -0.25
N PRO A 9 11.96 -14.84 -0.59
CA PRO A 9 10.76 -15.70 -0.62
C PRO A 9 10.05 -15.88 0.73
N THR A 10 10.66 -15.41 1.83
CA THR A 10 10.08 -15.40 3.18
C THR A 10 9.60 -14.03 3.63
N ALA A 11 9.87 -12.95 2.89
CA ALA A 11 9.42 -11.61 3.23
C ALA A 11 7.95 -11.46 2.83
N VAL A 12 7.06 -11.63 3.80
CA VAL A 12 5.62 -11.46 3.63
C VAL A 12 5.15 -10.29 4.49
N PHE A 13 4.14 -9.56 4.02
CA PHE A 13 3.40 -8.68 4.90
C PHE A 13 2.41 -9.54 5.69
N ASP A 14 2.75 -9.87 6.94
CA ASP A 14 1.94 -10.70 7.83
C ASP A 14 1.64 -9.97 9.15
N GLN A 15 1.16 -10.71 10.14
CA GLN A 15 0.79 -10.18 11.46
C GLN A 15 1.99 -9.68 12.29
N TYR A 16 3.21 -10.03 11.89
CA TYR A 16 4.46 -9.62 12.51
C TYR A 16 5.12 -8.47 11.74
N THR A 17 4.76 -8.29 10.48
CA THR A 17 5.27 -7.20 9.66
C THR A 17 4.71 -5.85 10.10
N LEU A 18 5.63 -4.94 10.45
CA LEU A 18 5.34 -3.54 10.65
C LEU A 18 5.72 -2.78 9.38
N TRP A 19 4.76 -2.06 8.81
CA TRP A 19 4.95 -1.30 7.59
C TRP A 19 4.39 0.10 7.76
N GLN A 20 5.02 1.06 7.10
CA GLN A 20 4.70 2.48 7.20
C GLN A 20 4.80 3.11 5.82
N VAL A 21 3.91 4.07 5.56
CA VAL A 21 3.97 4.96 4.41
C VAL A 21 4.29 6.35 4.89
N ASP A 22 5.30 6.97 4.28
CA ASP A 22 5.65 8.36 4.46
C ASP A 22 5.51 9.11 3.14
N ILE A 23 4.77 10.22 3.15
CA ILE A 23 4.56 11.10 2.01
C ILE A 23 5.14 12.46 2.35
N THR A 24 6.11 12.88 1.56
CA THR A 24 6.73 14.21 1.67
C THR A 24 6.31 15.09 0.51
N GLN A 25 6.32 16.40 0.73
CA GLN A 25 6.04 17.41 -0.29
C GLN A 25 6.97 18.60 -0.10
N PRO A 26 7.20 19.43 -1.14
CA PRO A 26 8.12 20.56 -1.08
C PRO A 26 7.80 21.57 0.04
N SER A 27 6.56 21.62 0.51
CA SER A 27 6.16 22.45 1.66
C SER A 27 6.76 21.99 3.00
N GLY A 28 7.44 20.84 3.04
CA GLY A 28 8.05 20.27 4.24
C GLY A 28 7.07 19.52 5.15
N THR A 29 5.77 19.48 4.82
CA THR A 29 4.80 18.70 5.58
C THR A 29 4.92 17.22 5.21
N GLN A 30 5.22 16.37 6.19
CA GLN A 30 5.20 14.92 6.05
C GLN A 30 3.88 14.35 6.57
N LEU A 31 3.31 13.42 5.81
CA LEU A 31 2.20 12.58 6.24
C LEU A 31 2.71 11.16 6.46
N SER A 32 2.49 10.63 7.65
CA SER A 32 2.89 9.27 8.03
C SER A 32 1.64 8.44 8.35
N PHE A 33 1.58 7.24 7.78
CA PHE A 33 0.52 6.28 8.02
C PHE A 33 1.10 4.91 8.30
N VAL A 34 0.68 4.31 9.41
CA VAL A 34 1.00 2.93 9.77
C VAL A 34 -0.30 2.14 9.63
N PRO A 35 -0.42 1.29 8.60
CA PRO A 35 -1.63 0.50 8.40
C PRO A 35 -1.77 -0.59 9.45
N GLY A 36 -2.96 -1.18 9.51
CA GLY A 36 -3.19 -2.40 10.27
C GLY A 36 -2.30 -3.54 9.78
N ARG A 37 -2.00 -4.48 10.67
CA ARG A 37 -1.27 -5.70 10.34
C ARG A 37 -2.17 -6.63 9.51
N PHE A 38 -1.58 -7.35 8.58
CA PHE A 38 -2.31 -8.38 7.83
C PHE A 38 -2.44 -9.63 8.69
N SER A 39 -3.61 -10.24 8.70
CA SER A 39 -3.90 -11.39 9.56
C SER A 39 -4.77 -12.45 8.89
N SER A 40 -5.24 -12.16 7.67
CA SER A 40 -6.22 -12.96 6.95
C SER A 40 -5.65 -13.57 5.66
N GLY A 41 -4.33 -13.45 5.42
CA GLY A 41 -3.69 -13.92 4.19
C GLY A 41 -3.80 -12.93 3.04
N GLU A 42 -3.89 -11.64 3.33
CA GLU A 42 -3.91 -10.57 2.34
C GLU A 42 -2.60 -10.55 1.55
N THR A 43 -2.69 -10.61 0.22
CA THR A 43 -1.53 -10.64 -0.69
C THR A 43 -1.34 -9.32 -1.42
N VAL A 44 -2.34 -8.44 -1.35
CA VAL A 44 -2.36 -7.14 -2.02
C VAL A 44 -2.97 -6.10 -1.07
N THR A 45 -2.54 -4.83 -1.14
CA THR A 45 -3.11 -3.76 -0.31
C THR A 45 -3.12 -2.40 -1.02
N ILE A 46 -4.12 -1.57 -0.70
CA ILE A 46 -4.05 -0.13 -0.95
C ILE A 46 -3.66 0.54 0.37
N ALA A 47 -2.44 1.09 0.41
CA ALA A 47 -1.94 1.80 1.59
C ALA A 47 -2.50 3.22 1.67
N VAL A 48 -2.38 3.97 0.56
CA VAL A 48 -2.81 5.36 0.44
C VAL A 48 -3.37 5.60 -0.95
N GLU A 49 -4.42 6.40 -1.02
CA GLU A 49 -4.92 6.97 -2.27
C GLU A 49 -4.49 8.44 -2.38
N LEU A 50 -3.87 8.78 -3.50
CA LEU A 50 -3.58 10.15 -3.89
C LEU A 50 -4.54 10.55 -5.00
N TYR A 51 -5.26 11.66 -4.80
CA TYR A 51 -6.20 12.14 -5.80
C TYR A 51 -6.19 13.67 -5.90
N ARG A 52 -6.59 14.15 -7.09
CA ARG A 52 -6.76 15.57 -7.34
C ARG A 52 -8.02 16.06 -6.64
N HIS A 53 -7.91 17.12 -5.85
CA HIS A 53 -9.04 17.77 -5.23
C HIS A 53 -8.95 19.27 -5.50
N THR A 54 -9.85 19.79 -6.33
CA THR A 54 -9.80 21.18 -6.82
C THR A 54 -8.43 21.50 -7.46
N THR A 55 -7.74 22.55 -7.00
CA THR A 55 -6.41 22.94 -7.49
C THR A 55 -5.26 22.20 -6.80
N GLY A 56 -5.56 21.34 -5.82
CA GLY A 56 -4.57 20.66 -4.99
C GLY A 56 -4.61 19.13 -5.09
N TRP A 57 -3.69 18.51 -4.36
CA TRP A 57 -3.66 17.06 -4.13
C TRP A 57 -4.15 16.77 -2.71
N LYS A 58 -4.81 15.63 -2.53
CA LYS A 58 -5.14 15.07 -1.22
C LYS A 58 -4.60 13.65 -1.12
N ALA A 59 -4.22 13.28 0.10
CA ALA A 59 -3.87 11.93 0.48
C ALA A 59 -4.93 11.37 1.43
N ARG A 60 -5.38 10.14 1.21
CA ARG A 60 -6.27 9.40 2.11
C ARG A 60 -5.59 8.10 2.52
N ALA A 61 -5.36 7.93 3.82
CA ALA A 61 -4.94 6.65 4.37
C ALA A 61 -6.07 5.62 4.23
N VAL A 62 -5.75 4.44 3.69
CA VAL A 62 -6.71 3.36 3.45
C VAL A 62 -6.35 2.14 4.30
N GLY A 63 -5.20 1.52 4.03
CA GLY A 63 -4.71 0.36 4.79
C GLY A 63 -5.56 -0.91 4.64
N GLN A 64 -6.25 -1.04 3.51
CA GLN A 64 -7.11 -2.20 3.23
C GLN A 64 -6.31 -3.26 2.47
N GLY A 65 -6.28 -4.48 3.01
CA GLY A 65 -5.74 -5.65 2.33
C GLY A 65 -6.82 -6.41 1.55
N TYR A 66 -6.37 -7.11 0.52
CA TYR A 66 -7.18 -7.91 -0.40
C TYR A 66 -6.54 -9.28 -0.59
N ASP A 67 -7.37 -10.30 -0.78
CA ASP A 67 -7.01 -11.71 -0.94
C ASP A 67 -6.64 -12.09 -2.39
N SER A 68 -5.99 -11.19 -3.13
CA SER A 68 -5.57 -11.25 -4.56
C SER A 68 -6.63 -11.03 -5.64
N ALA A 69 -7.89 -11.46 -5.48
CA ALA A 69 -8.84 -11.44 -6.61
C ALA A 69 -9.51 -10.07 -6.86
N GLY A 70 -9.70 -9.26 -5.82
CA GLY A 70 -10.44 -7.99 -5.91
C GLY A 70 -9.69 -6.84 -6.59
N LEU A 71 -8.38 -6.69 -6.35
CA LEU A 71 -7.64 -5.50 -6.82
C LEU A 71 -7.21 -5.58 -8.29
N VAL A 72 -6.92 -6.79 -8.77
CA VAL A 72 -6.49 -7.04 -10.17
C VAL A 72 -7.57 -6.61 -11.16
N THR A 73 -8.83 -6.77 -10.79
CA THR A 73 -9.99 -6.45 -11.65
C THR A 73 -10.35 -4.97 -11.64
N ASP A 74 -10.21 -4.30 -10.49
CA ASP A 74 -10.69 -2.92 -10.30
C ASP A 74 -9.65 -1.84 -10.63
N TYR A 75 -8.34 -2.16 -10.53
CA TYR A 75 -7.26 -1.17 -10.66
C TYR A 75 -6.21 -1.50 -11.74
N GLY A 76 -6.36 -2.61 -12.48
CA GLY A 76 -5.47 -2.96 -13.59
C GLY A 76 -4.03 -3.29 -13.17
N ILE A 77 -3.82 -3.66 -11.90
CA ILE A 77 -2.51 -4.06 -11.39
C ILE A 77 -2.27 -5.52 -11.82
N ASN A 78 -1.27 -5.74 -12.66
CA ASN A 78 -0.79 -7.08 -12.97
C ASN A 78 0.07 -7.57 -11.80
N VAL A 79 -0.43 -8.54 -11.03
CA VAL A 79 0.39 -9.26 -10.06
C VAL A 79 1.08 -10.37 -10.85
N GLU A 80 2.39 -10.22 -11.11
CA GLU A 80 3.15 -11.36 -11.60
C GLU A 80 3.21 -12.41 -10.49
N ALA A 81 2.90 -13.65 -10.87
CA ALA A 81 2.71 -14.79 -9.98
C ALA A 81 3.96 -15.67 -9.91
#